data_AF-A0A8T0DEY6-F1
#
_entry.id   AF-A0A8T0DEY6-F1
#
_cell.length_a   1.000
_cell.length_b   1.000
_cell.length_c   1.000
_cell.angle_alpha   90.00
_cell.angle_beta   90.00
_cell.angle_gamma   90.00
#
_symmetry.space_group_name_H-M   'P 1'
#
loop_
_entity.id
_entity.type
_entity.pdbx_description
1 polymer ?
#
loop_
_entity_poly.entity_id
_entity_poly.type
_entity_poly.pdbx_seq_one_letter_code
_entity_poly.pdbx_strand_id
1 'polypeptide(L)' 'MFTDGTRFVFRLSGTGSSGATLRVYVDTFEPDPAKHAIQSQVYLKAHIELALQLCGVTEITGRSAPTVIT' A
#
# COMPACT_ATOMS: atom_id res chain seq x y z
N MET A 1 -0.61 2.61 13.07
CA MET A 1 0.82 2.94 12.86
C MET A 1 1.61 1.91 13.61
N PHE A 2 2.60 1.29 12.96
CA PHE A 2 3.44 0.27 13.56
C PHE A 2 4.56 0.94 14.39
N THR A 3 5.17 0.15 15.28
CA THR A 3 6.21 0.63 16.22
C THR A 3 7.52 1.01 15.54
N ASP A 4 7.75 0.52 14.32
CA ASP A 4 8.93 0.80 13.48
C ASP A 4 8.79 2.07 12.63
N GLY A 5 7.67 2.79 12.74
CA GLY A 5 7.38 3.97 11.92
C GLY A 5 6.62 3.66 10.62
N THR A 6 6.33 2.39 10.33
CA THR A 6 5.52 2.00 9.17
C THR A 6 4.05 2.44 9.33
N ARG A 7 3.45 2.88 8.22
CA ARG A 7 2.06 3.36 8.14
C ARG A 7 1.38 2.84 6.88
N PHE A 8 0.23 2.21 7.06
CA PHE A 8 -0.69 1.87 5.98
C PHE A 8 -1.95 2.73 6.11
N VAL A 9 -2.39 3.32 5.00
CA VAL A 9 -3.63 4.09 4.94
C VAL A 9 -4.50 3.55 3.81
N PHE A 10 -5.73 3.17 4.16
CA PHE A 10 -6.72 2.70 3.20
C PHE A 10 -7.81 3.77 3.07
N ARG A 11 -8.05 4.22 1.84
CA ARG A 11 -9.09 5.22 1.55
C ARG A 11 -10.00 4.73 0.46
N LEU A 12 -11.28 4.56 0.79
CA LEU A 12 -12.32 4.33 -0.20
C LEU A 12 -12.84 5.68 -0.71
N SER A 13 -12.99 5.82 -2.02
CA SER A 13 -13.45 7.05 -2.67
C SER A 13 -14.35 6.74 -3.85
N GLY A 14 -15.21 7.69 -4.24
CA GLY A 14 -16.01 7.60 -5.46
C GLY A 14 -17.11 6.53 -5.41
N THR A 15 -17.90 6.45 -4.34
CA THR A 15 -18.99 5.46 -4.20
C THR A 15 -20.24 5.76 -5.07
N GLY A 16 -20.08 6.38 -6.24
CA GLY A 16 -21.15 6.74 -7.16
C GLY A 16 -21.45 5.65 -8.19
N SER A 17 -22.12 6.02 -9.29
CA SER A 17 -22.59 5.09 -10.34
C SER A 17 -21.49 4.31 -11.08
N SER A 18 -20.24 4.78 -11.05
CA SER A 18 -19.11 4.17 -11.75
C SER A 18 -18.28 3.19 -10.89
N GLY A 19 -18.78 2.85 -9.70
CA GLY A 19 -18.07 2.01 -8.73
C GLY A 19 -17.05 2.79 -7.90
N ALA A 20 -16.52 2.16 -6.86
CA ALA A 20 -15.62 2.79 -5.91
C ALA A 20 -14.13 2.55 -6.23
N THR A 21 -13.28 3.48 -5.80
CA THR A 21 -11.82 3.37 -5.86
C THR A 21 -11.25 3.19 -4.46
N LEU A 22 -10.60 2.05 -4.23
CA LEU A 22 -9.74 1.83 -3.06
C LEU A 22 -8.33 2.38 -3.36
N ARG A 23 -7.84 3.27 -2.50
CA ARG A 23 -6.46 3.76 -2.53
C ARG A 23 -5.74 3.22 -1.30
N VAL A 24 -4.57 2.62 -1.55
CA VAL A 24 -3.70 2.07 -0.51
C VAL A 24 -2.41 2.89 -0.52
N TYR A 25 -2.09 3.51 0.61
CA TYR A 25 -0.83 4.23 0.82
C TYR A 25 0.02 3.44 1.79
N VAL A 26 1.28 3.22 1.43
CA VAL A 26 2.26 2.48 2.22
C VAL A 26 3.48 3.38 2.38
N ASP A 27 3.88 3.62 3.61
CA ASP A 27 5.00 4.49 3.96
C ASP A 27 5.76 3.89 5.15
N THR A 28 7.10 3.90 5.07
CA THR A 28 7.99 3.39 6.11
C THR A 28 9.16 4.34 6.25
N PHE A 29 9.43 4.77 7.49
CA PHE A 29 10.59 5.61 7.78
C PHE A 29 11.87 4.77 7.77
N GLU A 30 12.88 5.19 7.01
CA GLU A 30 14.19 4.54 6.98
C GLU A 30 15.26 5.52 7.49
N PRO A 31 15.82 5.31 8.68
CA PRO A 31 16.87 6.17 9.22
C PRO A 31 18.25 5.95 8.57
N ASP A 32 18.50 4.79 7.95
CA ASP A 32 19.82 4.46 7.38
C ASP A 32 20.00 5.07 5.97
N PRO A 33 20.90 6.05 5.79
CA PRO A 33 21.14 6.68 4.50
C PRO A 33 21.63 5.71 3.42
N ALA A 34 22.28 4.61 3.80
CA ALA A 34 22.75 3.61 2.84
C ALA A 34 21.59 2.93 2.09
N LYS A 35 20.39 2.95 2.67
CA LYS A 35 19.19 2.35 2.07
C LYS A 35 18.34 3.33 1.28
N HIS A 36 18.62 4.63 1.35
CA HIS A 36 17.83 5.66 0.65
C HIS A 36 17.97 5.59 -0.88
N ALA A 37 19.03 4.98 -1.38
CA ALA A 37 19.23 4.75 -2.81
C ALA A 37 18.48 3.51 -3.34
N ILE A 38 17.90 2.68 -2.45
CA ILE A 38 17.13 1.51 -2.86
C ILE A 38 15.82 2.00 -3.49
N GLN A 39 15.46 1.43 -4.65
CA GLN A 39 14.19 1.76 -5.29
C GLN A 39 13.02 1.48 -4.35
N SER A 40 12.09 2.44 -4.25
CA SER A 40 10.94 2.35 -3.35
C SER A 40 10.10 1.09 -3.55
N GLN A 41 9.88 0.66 -4.80
CA GLN A 41 9.13 -0.57 -5.10
C GLN A 41 9.81 -1.84 -4.58
N VAL A 42 11.14 -1.84 -4.48
CA VAL A 42 11.89 -2.96 -3.92
C VAL A 42 11.86 -2.88 -2.40
N TYR A 43 12.17 -1.71 -1.84
CA TYR A 43 12.24 -1.50 -0.39
C TYR A 43 10.87 -1.72 0.30
N LEU A 44 9.79 -1.22 -0.29
CA LEU A 44 8.44 -1.30 0.27
C LEU A 44 7.71 -2.60 -0.08
N LYS A 45 8.30 -3.51 -0.87
CA LYS A 45 7.59 -4.70 -1.39
C LYS A 45 6.90 -5.51 -0.29
N ALA A 46 7.64 -5.89 0.75
CA ALA A 46 7.10 -6.69 1.86
C ALA A 46 5.99 -5.93 2.63
N HIS A 47 6.15 -4.61 2.77
CA HIS A 47 5.15 -3.75 3.41
C HIS A 47 3.86 -3.65 2.58
N ILE A 48 3.99 -3.55 1.25
CA ILE A 48 2.86 -3.54 0.32
C ILE A 48 2.12 -4.89 0.38
N GLU A 49 2.84 -6.00 0.31
CA GLU A 49 2.26 -7.35 0.41
C GLU A 49 1.48 -7.52 1.72
N LEU A 50 2.07 -7.10 2.84
CA LEU A 50 1.41 -7.13 4.14
C LEU A 50 0.15 -6.24 4.17
N ALA A 51 0.22 -5.01 3.64
CA ALA A 51 -0.92 -4.11 3.60
C ALA A 51 -2.09 -4.69 2.78
N LEU A 52 -1.79 -5.31 1.64
CA LEU A 52 -2.80 -5.96 0.79
C LEU A 52 -3.43 -7.18 1.47
N GLN A 53 -2.63 -7.99 2.16
CA GLN A 53 -3.11 -9.14 2.94
C GLN A 53 -4.01 -8.70 4.11
N LEU A 54 -3.59 -7.70 4.89
CA LEU A 54 -4.35 -7.21 6.04
C LEU A 54 -5.72 -6.64 5.65
N CYS A 55 -5.80 -6.00 4.48
CA CYS A 55 -7.06 -5.46 3.97
C CYS A 55 -7.88 -6.49 3.16
N GLY A 56 -7.35 -7.68 2.90
CA GLY A 56 -8.02 -8.72 2.12
C GLY A 56 -8.42 -8.25 0.72
N VAL A 57 -7.56 -7.47 0.05
CA VAL A 57 -7.93 -6.78 -1.20
C VAL A 57 -8.34 -7.79 -2.28
N THR A 58 -7.60 -8.88 -2.42
CA THR A 58 -7.87 -9.91 -3.43
C THR A 58 -9.19 -10.62 -3.14
N GLU A 59 -9.44 -10.95 -1.88
CA GLU A 59 -10.62 -11.68 -1.42
C GLU A 59 -11.89 -10.84 -1.55
N ILE A 60 -11.81 -9.53 -1.24
CA ILE A 60 -12.96 -8.62 -1.24
C ILE A 60 -13.26 -8.10 -2.66
N THR A 61 -12.22 -7.82 -3.45
CA THR A 61 -12.38 -7.11 -4.74
C THR A 61 -12.12 -7.98 -5.97
N GLY A 62 -11.55 -9.17 -5.80
CA GLY A 62 -11.09 -10.03 -6.89
C GLY A 62 -9.86 -9.51 -7.64
N ARG A 63 -9.26 -8.39 -7.22
CA ARG A 63 -8.11 -7.77 -7.91
C ARG A 63 -6.80 -8.36 -7.40
N SER A 64 -5.97 -8.85 -8.33
CA SER A 64 -4.61 -9.32 -8.05
C SER A 64 -3.53 -8.25 -8.20
N ALA A 65 -3.86 -7.09 -8.78
CA ALA A 65 -2.94 -5.98 -9.00
C ALA A 65 -3.66 -4.62 -8.96
N PRO A 66 -2.96 -3.55 -8.55
CA PRO A 66 -3.50 -2.19 -8.61
C PRO A 66 -3.64 -1.73 -10.07
N THR A 67 -4.62 -0.86 -10.33
CA THR A 67 -4.78 -0.23 -11.65
C THR A 67 -3.72 0.83 -11.91
N VAL A 68 -3.25 1.51 -10.86
CA VAL A 68 -2.26 2.60 -10.93
C VAL A 68 -1.31 2.47 -9.73
N ILE A 69 -0.02 2.71 -9.96
CA ILE A 69 1.03 2.84 -8.93
C ILE A 69 1.68 4.22 -9.11
N THR A 70 2.02 4.87 -7.99
CA THR A 70 2.73 6.16 -7.95
C THR A 70 3.84 6.08 -6.92
#